data_AF-M2SFQ9-F1
#
_entry.id   AF-M2SFQ9-F1
#
_cell.length_a   1.000
_cell.length_b   1.000
_cell.length_c   1.000
_cell.angle_alpha   90.00
_cell.angle_beta   90.00
_cell.angle_gamma   90.00
#
_symmetry.space_group_name_H-M   'P 1'
#
loop_
_entity.id
_entity.type
_entity.pdbx_description
1 polymer ?
#
loop_
_entity_poly.entity_id
_entity_poly.type
_entity_poly.pdbx_seq_one_letter_code
_entity_poly.pdbx_strand_id
1 'polypeptide(L)'
;MSRVTVRLLLNGEYFANKPLNSQDSLKTVREKLKGKMSDSQHFLTRKGDRIDVNDEEEYIVEDIINNEEINLKEEKRKYTRS
;
A
#
# COMPACT_ATOMS: atom_id res chain seq x y z
N MET A 1 -7.08 -8.24 18.94
CA MET A 1 -6.56 -7.62 17.71
C MET A 1 -7.50 -7.95 16.58
N SER A 2 -8.05 -6.94 15.91
CA SER A 2 -9.05 -7.12 14.84
C SER A 2 -8.35 -7.31 13.51
N ARG A 3 -8.54 -8.47 12.88
CA ARG A 3 -8.09 -8.70 11.51
C ARG A 3 -9.07 -8.01 10.57
N VAL A 4 -8.57 -7.13 9.72
CA VAL A 4 -9.35 -6.42 8.70
C VAL A 4 -8.98 -6.98 7.34
N THR A 5 -9.99 -7.29 6.52
CA THR A 5 -9.75 -7.72 5.14
C THR A 5 -9.62 -6.47 4.30
N VAL A 6 -8.42 -6.19 3.80
CA VAL A 6 -8.16 -4.96 3.06
C VAL A 6 -8.07 -5.26 1.57
N ARG A 7 -8.74 -4.43 0.77
CA ARG A 7 -8.63 -4.40 -0.69
C ARG A 7 -7.50 -3.46 -1.09
N LEU A 8 -6.49 -4.01 -1.73
CA LEU A 8 -5.37 -3.27 -2.28
C LEU A 8 -5.73 -2.85 -3.70
N LEU A 9 -5.60 -1.56 -4.00
CA LEU A 9 -5.81 -0.98 -5.31
C LEU A 9 -4.48 -0.45 -5.83
N LEU A 10 -4.01 -0.93 -6.98
CA LEU A 10 -2.79 -0.44 -7.63
C LEU A 10 -3.18 0.54 -8.73
N ASN A 11 -2.75 1.80 -8.61
CA ASN A 11 -3.13 2.88 -9.53
C ASN A 11 -4.65 3.01 -9.73
N GLY A 12 -5.43 2.69 -8.69
CA GLY A 12 -6.90 2.69 -8.73
C GLY A 12 -7.52 1.41 -9.31
N GLU A 13 -6.73 0.45 -9.79
CA GLU A 13 -7.21 -0.84 -10.26
C GLU A 13 -7.13 -1.90 -9.15
N TYR A 14 -8.09 -2.82 -9.09
CA TYR A 14 -8.07 -3.89 -8.11
C TYR A 14 -6.82 -4.75 -8.25
N PHE A 15 -6.04 -4.85 -7.18
CA PHE A 15 -4.78 -5.58 -7.15
C PHE A 15 -4.89 -6.91 -6.41
N ALA A 16 -5.35 -6.85 -5.15
CA ALA A 16 -5.53 -8.05 -4.33
C ALA A 16 -6.38 -7.74 -3.10
N ASN A 17 -6.96 -8.78 -2.49
CA ASN A 17 -7.42 -8.70 -1.12
C ASN A 17 -6.45 -9.47 -0.22
N LYS A 18 -6.23 -8.97 1.01
CA LYS A 18 -5.44 -9.68 2.02
C LYS A 18 -5.95 -9.31 3.41
N PRO A 19 -6.08 -10.30 4.32
CA PRO A 19 -6.30 -9.99 5.73
C PRO A 19 -5.02 -9.39 6.33
N LEU A 20 -5.12 -8.16 6.83
CA LEU A 20 -4.08 -7.42 7.52
C LEU A 20 -4.54 -7.06 8.94
N ASN A 21 -3.60 -6.69 9.80
CA ASN A 21 -3.93 -6.11 11.10
C ASN A 21 -4.00 -4.59 10.93
N SER A 22 -5.00 -3.93 11.51
CA SER A 22 -5.10 -2.46 11.45
C SER A 22 -3.90 -1.78 12.12
N GLN A 23 -3.32 -2.44 13.13
CA GLN A 23 -2.18 -1.94 13.88
C GLN A 23 -0.81 -2.38 13.31
N ASP A 24 -0.77 -3.15 12.22
CA ASP A 24 0.50 -3.48 11.58
C ASP A 24 1.07 -2.22 10.89
N SER A 25 2.38 -2.02 11.02
CA SER A 25 3.08 -0.98 10.26
C SER A 25 3.09 -1.28 8.77
N LEU A 26 3.18 -0.25 7.93
CA LEU A 26 3.23 -0.43 6.48
C LEU A 26 4.43 -1.26 6.04
N LYS A 27 5.57 -1.13 6.73
CA LYS A 27 6.76 -1.96 6.54
C LYS A 27 6.46 -3.46 6.71
N THR A 28 5.69 -3.79 7.75
CA THR A 28 5.24 -5.18 8.00
C THR A 28 4.27 -5.66 6.92
N VAL A 29 3.35 -4.78 6.49
CA VAL A 29 2.43 -5.07 5.39
C VAL A 29 3.19 -5.33 4.10
N ARG A 30 4.20 -4.52 3.79
CA ARG A 30 5.06 -4.68 2.61
C ARG A 30 5.76 -6.02 2.61
N GLU A 31 6.34 -6.43 3.73
CA GLU A 31 6.95 -7.76 3.88
C GLU A 31 5.92 -8.90 3.69
N LYS A 32 4.68 -8.72 4.15
CA LYS A 32 3.57 -9.68 3.89
C LYS A 32 3.12 -9.71 2.43
N LEU A 33 3.28 -8.60 1.72
CA LEU A 33 2.96 -8.44 0.30
C LEU A 33 4.16 -8.72 -0.61
N LYS A 34 5.34 -8.98 -0.04
CA LYS A 34 6.58 -9.31 -0.75
C LYS A 34 6.34 -10.52 -1.64
N GLY A 35 6.35 -10.30 -2.95
CA GLY A 35 6.03 -11.30 -3.98
C GLY A 35 4.75 -11.02 -4.76
N LYS A 36 3.81 -10.23 -4.24
CA LYS A 36 2.76 -9.59 -5.04
C LYS A 36 3.16 -8.16 -5.40
N MET A 37 3.62 -7.42 -4.39
CA MET A 37 4.02 -6.02 -4.50
C MET A 37 5.50 -5.91 -4.90
N SER A 38 5.82 -4.96 -5.78
CA SER A 38 7.20 -4.64 -6.19
C SER A 38 7.76 -3.45 -5.40
N ASP A 39 9.08 -3.33 -5.36
CA ASP A 39 9.75 -2.26 -4.62
C ASP A 39 9.48 -0.86 -5.17
N SER A 40 9.05 -0.76 -6.43
CA SER A 40 8.63 0.50 -7.08
C SER A 40 7.22 0.94 -6.72
N GLN A 41 6.49 0.14 -5.94
CA GLN A 41 5.13 0.43 -5.50
C GLN A 41 5.19 1.09 -4.13
N HIS A 42 4.38 2.13 -3.98
CA HIS A 42 4.32 2.93 -2.76
C HIS A 42 2.90 3.00 -2.24
N PHE A 43 2.75 2.97 -0.91
CA PHE A 43 1.48 3.23 -0.26
C PHE A 43 1.09 4.69 -0.43
N LEU A 44 -0.22 4.92 -0.55
CA LEU A 44 -0.80 6.25 -0.53
C LEU A 44 -1.53 6.46 0.80
N THR A 45 -1.40 7.67 1.34
CA THR A 45 -2.24 8.12 2.45
C THR A 45 -3.70 8.23 2.00
N ARG A 46 -4.63 8.41 2.95
CA ARG A 46 -6.05 8.70 2.64
C ARG A 46 -6.24 9.94 1.76
N LYS A 47 -5.26 10.86 1.75
CA LYS A 47 -5.26 12.07 0.92
C LYS A 47 -4.70 11.84 -0.50
N GLY A 48 -4.13 10.65 -0.75
CA GLY A 48 -3.47 10.32 -2.00
C GLY A 48 -1.98 10.70 -2.05
N ASP A 49 -1.39 11.08 -0.91
CA ASP A 49 0.03 11.42 -0.81
C ASP A 49 0.87 10.14 -0.76
N ARG A 50 2.01 10.14 -1.44
CA ARG A 50 2.94 9.01 -1.46
C ARG A 50 3.70 8.90 -0.15
N ILE A 51 3.75 7.69 0.41
CA ILE A 51 4.57 7.36 1.58
C ILE A 51 5.89 6.78 1.10
N ASP A 52 7.01 7.32 1.60
CA ASP A 52 8.34 6.79 1.35
C ASP A 52 8.52 5.48 2.13
N VAL A 53 9.32 4.56 1.59
CA VAL A 53 9.62 3.28 2.24
C VAL A 53 10.33 3.49 3.59
N ASN A 54 11.06 4.59 3.74
CA ASN A 54 11.69 4.94 5.02
C ASN A 54 10.66 5.36 6.07
N ASP A 55 9.56 6.02 5.66
CA ASP A 55 8.52 6.50 6.56
C ASP A 55 7.47 5.42 6.87
N GLU A 56 7.45 4.30 6.12
CA GLU A 56 6.49 3.19 6.29
C GLU A 56 6.49 2.56 7.70
N GLU A 57 7.52 2.77 8.51
CA GLU A 57 7.55 2.32 9.90
C GLU A 57 6.82 3.26 10.87
N GLU A 58 6.59 4.51 10.49
CA GLU A 58 5.84 5.49 11.27
C GLU A 58 4.33 5.41 11.02
N TYR A 59 3.92 4.82 9.90
CA TYR A 59 2.51 4.66 9.53
C TYR A 59 2.00 3.24 9.81
N ILE A 60 0.74 3.16 10.26
CA ILE A 60 0.01 1.90 10.39
C ILE A 60 -1.08 1.77 9.32
N VAL A 61 -1.58 0.55 9.11
CA VAL A 61 -2.70 0.28 8.19
C VAL A 61 -3.90 1.18 8.49
N GLU A 62 -4.21 1.38 9.76
CA GLU A 62 -5.33 2.21 10.20
C GLU A 62 -5.23 3.66 9.70
N ASP A 63 -4.02 4.22 9.55
CA ASP A 63 -3.83 5.60 9.09
C ASP A 63 -4.19 5.78 7.61
N ILE A 64 -3.98 4.75 6.81
CA ILE A 64 -4.12 4.82 5.34
C ILE A 64 -5.36 4.12 4.81
N ILE A 65 -5.91 3.15 5.54
CA ILE A 65 -7.09 2.40 5.13
C ILE A 65 -8.31 3.33 5.06
N ASN A 66 -9.09 3.22 3.99
CA ASN A 66 -10.32 3.96 3.79
C ASN A 66 -11.40 3.00 3.29
N ASN A 67 -12.48 2.81 4.07
CA ASN A 67 -13.54 1.85 3.75
C ASN A 67 -13.03 0.44 3.37
N GLU A 68 -12.05 -0.07 4.12
CA GLU A 68 -11.38 -1.35 3.84
C GLU A 68 -10.54 -1.38 2.55
N GLU A 69 -10.19 -0.22 2.00
CA GLU A 69 -9.37 -0.09 0.80
C GLU A 69 -8.05 0.63 1.08
N ILE A 70 -6.95 0.15 0.50
CA ILE A 70 -5.63 0.78 0.50
C ILE A 70 -5.24 1.06 -0.94
N ASN A 71 -4.83 2.29 -1.19
CA ASN A 71 -4.32 2.70 -2.48
C ASN A 71 -2.79 2.58 -2.54
N LEU A 72 -2.32 1.99 -3.61
CA LEU A 72 -0.93 1.84 -3.99
C LEU A 72 -0.70 2.62 -5.29
N LYS A 73 0.46 3.25 -5.41
CA LYS A 73 0.92 3.90 -6.64
C LYS A 73 2.13 3.18 -7.18
N GLU A 74 2.13 2.90 -8.47
CA GLU A 74 3.33 2.49 -9.19
C GLU A 74 3.64 3.54 -10.24
N GLU A 75 4.77 4.22 -10.10
CA GLU A 75 5.30 5.01 -11.20
C GLU A 75 5.89 4.07 -12.23
N LYS A 76 5.10 3.73 -13.25
CA LYS A 76 5.67 3.24 -14.50
C LYS A 76 6.62 4.32 -14.99
N ARG A 77 7.93 4.06 -14.93
CA ARG A 77 8.92 4.86 -15.64
C ARG A 77 8.45 4.94 -17.09
N LYS A 78 7.90 6.08 -17.50
CA LYS A 78 7.66 6.37 -18.91
C LYS A 78 9.04 6.45 -19.53
N TYR A 79 9.48 5.37 -20.18
CA TYR A 79 10.49 5.50 -21.23
C TYR A 79 9.83 6.31 -22.34
N THR A 80 9.95 7.64 -22.28
CA THR A 80 9.83 8.49 -23.47
C THR A 80 10.99 8.10 -24.37
N ARG A 81 10.70 7.21 -25.31
CA ARG A 81 11.58 6.94 -26.45
C ARG A 81 11.43 8.16 -27.37
N SER A 82 12.27 9.15 -27.12
CA SER A 82 12.54 10.28 -28.02
C SER A 82 13.15 9.80 -29.33
#